data_AF-A0A420CHY4-F1
#
_entry.id   AF-A0A420CHY4-F1
#
_cell.length_a   1.000
_cell.length_b   1.000
_cell.length_c   1.000
_cell.angle_alpha   90.00
_cell.angle_beta   90.00
_cell.angle_gamma   90.00
#
_symmetry.space_group_name_H-M   'P 1'
#
loop_
_entity.id
_entity.type
_entity.pdbx_description
1 polymer ?
#
loop_
_entity_poly.entity_id
_entity_poly.type
_entity_poly.pdbx_seq_one_letter_code
_entity_poly.pdbx_strand_id
1 'polypeptide(L)'
;MKRILQILILFIIDFLVIWIWFYDIDPDPSISIAVVIMYPLLFFINLLAGGILWITKKKNLSRLFIINSVVSVAIASFLWPNAIRRHQNQIWISYSFHHNAKNYNISIHKPDHTFMMTESVNPGSSTSFLEGVCNYENGKIILKTDSTRYSIEHNVLIGFTKNKIPLKKE
;
A
#
# COMPACT_ATOMS: atom_id res chain seq x y z
N MET A 1 -33.43 -18.00 2.86
CA MET A 1 -32.30 -18.30 3.78
C MET A 1 -31.15 -19.06 3.12
N LYS A 2 -31.33 -20.29 2.58
CA LYS A 2 -30.20 -21.08 2.02
C LYS A 2 -29.36 -20.38 0.93
N ARG A 3 -29.99 -19.64 0.01
CA ARG A 3 -29.26 -18.93 -1.07
C ARG A 3 -28.45 -17.73 -0.57
N ILE A 4 -28.99 -16.97 0.38
CA ILE A 4 -28.31 -15.81 0.98
C ILE A 4 -27.06 -16.30 1.73
N LEU A 5 -27.19 -17.41 2.47
CA LEU A 5 -26.06 -18.05 3.14
C LEU A 5 -24.98 -18.52 2.14
N GLN A 6 -25.37 -19.11 1.01
CA GLN A 6 -24.42 -19.52 -0.04
C GLN A 6 -23.67 -18.34 -0.64
N ILE A 7 -24.37 -17.23 -0.92
CA ILE A 7 -23.74 -16.00 -1.43
C ILE A 7 -22.77 -15.44 -0.39
N LEU A 8 -23.16 -15.41 0.88
CA LEU A 8 -22.31 -14.92 1.96
C LEU A 8 -21.04 -15.76 2.13
N ILE A 9 -21.18 -17.09 2.10
CA ILE A 9 -20.04 -18.01 2.20
C ILE A 9 -19.10 -17.81 1.01
N LEU A 10 -19.64 -17.73 -0.21
CA LEU A 10 -18.83 -17.50 -1.41
C LEU A 10 -18.08 -16.17 -1.34
N PHE A 11 -18.77 -15.10 -0.91
CA PHE A 11 -18.17 -13.79 -0.71
C PHE A 11 -17.01 -13.82 0.29
N ILE A 12 -17.18 -14.51 1.43
CA ILE A 12 -16.12 -14.64 2.45
C ILE A 12 -14.93 -15.43 1.88
N ILE A 13 -15.19 -16.51 1.14
CA ILE A 13 -14.14 -17.32 0.52
C ILE A 13 -13.36 -16.48 -0.49
N ASP A 14 -14.04 -15.78 -1.40
CA ASP A 14 -13.38 -14.93 -2.39
C ASP A 14 -12.58 -13.82 -1.73
N PHE A 15 -13.12 -13.19 -0.70
CA PHE A 15 -12.40 -12.18 0.06
C PHE A 15 -11.10 -12.75 0.62
N LEU A 16 -11.14 -13.91 1.28
CA LEU A 16 -9.95 -14.52 1.85
C LEU A 16 -8.95 -14.95 0.77
N VAL A 17 -9.41 -15.59 -0.31
CA VAL A 17 -8.54 -16.05 -1.40
C VAL A 17 -7.85 -14.89 -2.10
N ILE A 18 -8.60 -13.84 -2.47
CA ILE A 18 -8.03 -12.65 -3.12
C ILE A 18 -7.09 -11.91 -2.16
N TRP A 19 -7.46 -11.81 -0.88
CA TRP A 19 -6.62 -11.16 0.12
C TRP A 19 -5.28 -11.88 0.32
N ILE A 20 -5.31 -13.22 0.47
CA ILE A 20 -4.09 -14.04 0.57
C ILE A 20 -3.25 -13.89 -0.70
N TRP A 21 -3.89 -13.94 -1.88
CA TRP A 21 -3.17 -13.80 -3.14
C TRP A 21 -2.44 -12.44 -3.25
N PHE A 22 -3.08 -11.34 -2.83
CA PHE A 22 -2.43 -10.02 -2.78
C PHE A 22 -1.41 -9.90 -1.65
N TYR A 23 -1.56 -10.69 -0.59
CA TYR A 23 -0.54 -10.81 0.43
C TYR A 23 0.74 -11.41 -0.12
N ASP A 24 0.62 -12.49 -0.88
CA ASP A 24 1.77 -13.23 -1.42
C ASP A 24 2.46 -12.50 -2.58
N ILE A 25 1.70 -11.84 -3.46
CA ILE A 25 2.27 -11.04 -4.56
C ILE A 25 3.01 -9.82 -4.03
N ASP A 26 2.55 -9.26 -2.91
CA ASP A 26 3.00 -7.99 -2.33
C ASP A 26 3.26 -6.89 -3.39
N PRO A 27 2.19 -6.42 -4.06
CA PRO A 27 2.34 -5.60 -5.24
C PRO A 27 2.98 -4.25 -4.91
N ASP A 28 4.02 -3.91 -5.65
CA ASP A 28 4.59 -2.57 -5.63
C ASP A 28 3.77 -1.61 -6.51
N PRO A 29 3.92 -0.28 -6.32
CA PRO A 29 3.20 0.70 -7.14
C PRO A 29 3.50 0.60 -8.65
N SER A 30 4.66 0.10 -9.06
CA SER A 30 5.02 -0.08 -10.48
C SER A 30 4.22 -1.21 -11.14
N ILE A 31 3.85 -2.22 -10.35
CA ILE A 31 2.98 -3.34 -10.74
C ILE A 31 1.49 -2.93 -10.76
N SER A 32 1.14 -1.67 -10.51
CA SER A 32 -0.26 -1.18 -10.61
C SER A 32 -0.91 -1.47 -11.97
N ILE A 33 -0.12 -1.57 -13.04
CA ILE A 33 -0.60 -1.99 -14.37
C ILE A 33 -1.11 -3.43 -14.41
N ALA A 34 -0.67 -4.30 -13.51
CA ALA A 34 -1.10 -5.71 -13.44
C ALA A 34 -2.59 -5.86 -13.18
N VAL A 35 -3.23 -4.85 -12.58
CA VAL A 35 -4.70 -4.77 -12.43
C VAL A 35 -5.43 -4.94 -13.76
N VAL A 36 -4.87 -4.41 -14.85
CA VAL A 36 -5.44 -4.47 -16.21
C VAL A 36 -5.58 -5.92 -16.68
N ILE A 37 -4.71 -6.82 -16.22
CA ILE A 37 -4.77 -8.25 -16.57
C ILE A 37 -5.56 -9.02 -15.51
N MET A 38 -5.33 -8.70 -14.23
CA MET A 38 -5.85 -9.47 -13.11
C MET A 38 -7.37 -9.37 -12.95
N TYR A 39 -7.96 -8.17 -13.13
CA TYR A 39 -9.42 -8.02 -12.99
C TYR A 39 -10.18 -8.75 -14.10
N PRO A 40 -9.81 -8.63 -15.40
CA PRO A 40 -10.39 -9.45 -16.44
C PRO A 40 -10.21 -10.95 -16.17
N LEU A 41 -9.03 -11.37 -15.70
CA LEU A 41 -8.78 -12.78 -15.38
C LEU A 41 -9.77 -13.30 -14.33
N LEU A 42 -9.95 -12.60 -13.20
CA LEU A 42 -10.91 -12.96 -12.15
C LEU A 42 -12.36 -13.02 -12.68
N PHE A 43 -12.73 -12.06 -13.52
CA PHE A 43 -14.04 -12.02 -14.16
C PHE A 43 -14.26 -13.25 -15.06
N PHE A 44 -13.33 -13.52 -15.96
CA PHE A 44 -13.45 -14.60 -16.95
C PHE A 44 -13.39 -15.98 -16.32
N ILE A 45 -12.56 -16.20 -15.28
CA ILE A 45 -12.52 -17.49 -14.56
C ILE A 45 -13.88 -17.80 -13.93
N ASN A 46 -14.48 -16.83 -13.23
CA ASN A 46 -15.80 -17.00 -12.63
C ASN A 46 -16.90 -17.17 -13.68
N LEU A 47 -16.84 -16.40 -14.77
CA LEU A 47 -17.81 -16.50 -15.87
C LEU A 47 -17.74 -17.87 -16.56
N LEU A 48 -16.52 -18.38 -16.79
CA LEU A 48 -16.27 -19.69 -17.39
C LEU A 48 -16.76 -20.82 -16.47
N ALA A 49 -16.49 -20.74 -15.16
CA ALA A 49 -17.06 -21.66 -14.17
C ALA A 49 -18.60 -21.64 -14.20
N GLY A 50 -19.20 -20.44 -14.28
CA GLY A 50 -20.64 -20.26 -14.43
C GLY A 50 -21.19 -20.90 -15.71
N GLY A 51 -20.50 -20.75 -16.83
CA GLY A 51 -20.86 -21.36 -18.12
C GLY A 51 -20.81 -22.89 -18.10
N ILE A 52 -19.74 -23.47 -17.53
CA ILE A 52 -19.62 -24.93 -17.36
C ILE A 52 -20.77 -25.49 -16.49
N LEU A 53 -21.09 -24.79 -15.39
CA LEU A 53 -22.21 -25.17 -14.51
C LEU A 53 -23.57 -25.06 -15.20
N TRP A 54 -23.71 -24.14 -16.17
CA TRP A 54 -24.91 -24.04 -16.98
C TRP A 54 -25.09 -25.26 -17.89
N ILE A 55 -24.02 -25.65 -18.60
CA ILE A 55 -24.01 -26.80 -19.53
C ILE A 55 -24.31 -28.11 -18.78
N THR A 56 -23.77 -28.27 -17.56
CA THR A 56 -24.04 -29.43 -16.69
C THR A 56 -25.41 -29.40 -15.99
N LYS A 57 -26.33 -28.53 -16.44
CA LYS A 57 -27.70 -28.34 -15.92
C LYS A 57 -27.78 -27.88 -14.46
N LYS A 58 -26.68 -27.43 -13.85
CA LYS A 58 -26.64 -26.87 -12.47
C LYS A 58 -26.97 -25.37 -12.46
N LYS A 59 -28.15 -25.01 -12.99
CA LYS A 59 -28.57 -23.61 -13.22
C LYS A 59 -28.47 -22.70 -11.98
N ASN A 60 -28.77 -23.23 -10.79
CA ASN A 60 -28.69 -22.45 -9.54
C ASN A 60 -27.25 -22.04 -9.20
N LEU A 61 -26.29 -22.96 -9.32
CA LEU A 61 -24.87 -22.67 -9.06
C LEU A 61 -24.26 -21.82 -10.17
N SER A 62 -24.65 -22.05 -11.42
CA SER A 62 -24.25 -21.23 -12.56
C SER A 62 -24.56 -19.74 -12.34
N ARG A 63 -25.79 -19.41 -11.92
CA ARG A 63 -26.17 -18.03 -11.60
C ARG A 63 -25.33 -17.43 -10.48
N LEU A 64 -24.96 -18.21 -9.46
CA LEU A 64 -24.10 -17.73 -8.37
C LEU A 64 -22.73 -17.33 -8.92
N PHE A 65 -22.09 -18.16 -9.75
CA PHE A 65 -20.78 -17.85 -10.33
C PHE A 65 -20.81 -16.68 -11.33
N ILE A 66 -21.92 -16.50 -12.05
CA ILE A 66 -22.10 -15.33 -12.93
C ILE A 66 -22.21 -14.04 -12.11
N ILE A 67 -22.96 -14.05 -10.99
CA ILE A 67 -22.97 -12.90 -10.08
C ILE A 67 -21.58 -12.71 -9.46
N ASN A 68 -20.91 -13.81 -9.14
CA ASN A 68 -19.60 -13.81 -8.52
C ASN A 68 -18.49 -13.24 -9.40
N SER A 69 -18.62 -13.33 -10.74
CA SER A 69 -17.63 -12.73 -11.64
C SER A 69 -17.52 -11.22 -11.46
N VAL A 70 -18.63 -10.54 -11.15
CA VAL A 70 -18.64 -9.10 -10.87
C VAL A 70 -18.22 -8.83 -9.42
N VAL A 71 -18.72 -9.63 -8.48
CA VAL A 71 -18.43 -9.45 -7.05
C VAL A 71 -16.95 -9.66 -6.73
N SER A 72 -16.31 -10.68 -7.31
CA SER A 72 -14.87 -10.95 -7.13
C SER A 72 -14.01 -9.79 -7.62
N VAL A 73 -14.35 -9.18 -8.77
CA VAL A 73 -13.66 -7.99 -9.27
C VAL A 73 -13.86 -6.80 -8.34
N ALA A 74 -15.06 -6.61 -7.77
CA ALA A 74 -15.32 -5.55 -6.81
C ALA A 74 -14.49 -5.73 -5.51
N ILE A 75 -14.40 -6.96 -5.00
CA ILE A 75 -13.55 -7.31 -3.85
C ILE A 75 -12.07 -7.02 -4.17
N ALA A 76 -11.58 -7.48 -5.31
CA ALA A 76 -10.20 -7.21 -5.75
C ALA A 76 -9.92 -5.71 -5.86
N SER A 77 -10.87 -4.95 -6.43
CA SER A 77 -10.77 -3.49 -6.56
C SER A 77 -10.69 -2.78 -5.21
N PHE A 78 -11.41 -3.29 -4.21
CA PHE A 78 -11.34 -2.77 -2.84
C PHE A 78 -10.03 -3.13 -2.14
N LEU A 79 -9.51 -4.34 -2.35
CA LEU A 79 -8.31 -4.84 -1.67
C LEU A 79 -7.00 -4.32 -2.27
N TRP A 80 -6.95 -4.07 -3.58
CA TRP A 80 -5.71 -3.73 -4.28
C TRP A 80 -5.01 -2.48 -3.73
N PRO A 81 -5.69 -1.32 -3.53
CA PRO A 81 -5.03 -0.14 -2.98
C PRO A 81 -4.46 -0.35 -1.57
N ASN A 82 -5.09 -1.25 -0.79
CA ASN A 82 -4.61 -1.59 0.55
C ASN A 82 -3.36 -2.47 0.49
N ALA A 83 -3.25 -3.36 -0.51
CA ALA A 83 -2.06 -4.15 -0.76
C ALA A 83 -0.88 -3.26 -1.17
N ILE A 84 -1.08 -2.33 -2.11
CA ILE A 84 -0.06 -1.34 -2.52
C ILE A 84 0.39 -0.50 -1.31
N ARG A 85 -0.56 0.01 -0.52
CA ARG A 85 -0.24 0.83 0.67
C ARG A 85 0.54 0.03 1.71
N ARG A 86 0.23 -1.25 1.90
CA ARG A 86 1.00 -2.13 2.79
C ARG A 86 2.45 -2.22 2.32
N HIS A 87 2.67 -2.52 1.04
CA HIS A 87 4.01 -2.60 0.46
C HIS A 87 4.78 -1.27 0.63
N GLN A 88 4.14 -0.15 0.30
CA GLN A 88 4.73 1.18 0.50
C GLN A 88 5.10 1.45 1.96
N ASN A 89 4.24 1.10 2.93
CA ASN A 89 4.52 1.28 4.35
C ASN A 89 5.61 0.35 4.88
N GLN A 90 5.83 -0.79 4.23
CA GLN A 90 6.94 -1.69 4.53
C GLN A 90 8.27 -1.14 4.01
N ILE A 91 8.27 -0.44 2.88
CA ILE A 91 9.49 0.06 2.23
C ILE A 91 9.85 1.48 2.68
N TRP A 92 8.88 2.34 2.89
CA TRP A 92 9.07 3.76 3.18
C TRP A 92 8.67 4.11 4.61
N ILE A 93 9.34 5.12 5.17
CA ILE A 93 8.89 5.85 6.37
C ILE A 93 8.90 7.33 6.01
N SER A 94 7.79 8.01 6.23
CA SER A 94 7.67 9.44 5.97
C SER A 94 7.36 10.19 7.26
N TYR A 95 8.04 11.32 7.45
CA TYR A 95 7.81 12.24 8.55
C TYR A 95 7.67 13.67 8.04
N SER A 96 6.62 14.37 8.44
CA SER A 96 6.47 15.79 8.15
C SER A 96 6.67 16.67 9.38
N PHE A 97 7.22 17.87 9.16
CA PHE A 97 7.35 18.89 10.20
C PHE A 97 7.29 20.30 9.60
N HIS A 98 6.88 21.26 10.42
CA HIS A 98 6.83 22.66 10.03
C HIS A 98 7.96 23.44 10.71
N HIS A 99 8.70 24.24 9.93
CA HIS A 99 9.77 25.08 10.45
C HIS A 99 9.94 26.35 9.62
N ASN A 100 10.05 27.52 10.27
CA ASN A 100 10.24 28.84 9.62
C ASN A 100 9.31 29.10 8.43
N ALA A 101 8.00 28.89 8.60
CA ALA A 101 6.97 29.06 7.58
C ALA A 101 7.09 28.12 6.35
N LYS A 102 7.94 27.08 6.41
CA LYS A 102 8.05 26.03 5.39
C LYS A 102 7.62 24.67 5.94
N ASN A 103 7.10 23.82 5.05
CA ASN A 103 6.80 22.43 5.38
C ASN A 103 7.90 21.53 4.83
N TYR A 104 8.41 20.66 5.70
CA TYR A 104 9.45 19.71 5.38
C TYR A 104 8.90 18.29 5.45
N ASN A 105 9.38 17.42 4.56
CA ASN A 105 9.11 15.99 4.61
C ASN A 105 10.44 15.23 4.60
N ILE A 106 10.55 14.21 5.45
CA ILE A 106 11.68 13.28 5.52
C ILE A 106 11.15 11.94 5.04
N SER A 107 11.64 11.50 3.88
CA SER A 107 11.34 10.18 3.32
C SER A 107 12.55 9.27 3.53
N ILE A 108 12.34 8.14 4.19
CA ILE A 108 13.37 7.12 4.44
C ILE A 108 13.03 5.87 3.64
N HIS A 109 13.96 5.43 2.81
CA HIS A 109 13.88 4.17 2.10
C HIS A 109 14.55 3.09 2.96
N LYS A 110 13.76 2.17 3.52
CA LYS A 110 14.28 1.12 4.41
C LYS A 110 15.22 0.14 3.70
N PRO A 111 14.93 -0.36 2.49
CA PRO A 111 15.79 -1.33 1.81
C PRO A 111 17.18 -0.79 1.47
N ASP A 112 17.24 0.44 0.95
CA ASP A 112 18.52 1.02 0.50
C ASP A 112 19.27 1.76 1.61
N HIS A 113 18.67 1.84 2.81
CA HIS A 113 19.22 2.62 3.91
C HIS A 113 19.52 4.08 3.53
N THR A 114 18.63 4.71 2.76
CA THR A 114 18.76 6.10 2.33
C THR A 114 17.63 6.96 2.87
N PHE A 115 17.88 8.27 2.92
CA PHE A 115 16.85 9.25 3.21
C PHE A 115 16.97 10.47 2.31
N MET A 116 15.86 11.18 2.19
CA MET A 116 15.75 12.44 1.50
C MET A 116 14.88 13.38 2.34
N MET A 117 15.28 14.65 2.42
CA MET A 117 14.44 15.72 2.93
C MET A 117 14.04 16.66 1.80
N THR A 118 12.76 16.93 1.72
CA THR A 118 12.19 17.87 0.76
C THR A 118 11.56 19.04 1.50
N GLU A 119 11.63 20.22 0.91
CA GLU A 119 10.91 21.40 1.38
C GLU A 119 9.80 21.76 0.40
N SER A 120 8.65 22.19 0.95
CA SER A 120 7.53 22.70 0.17
C SER A 120 7.12 24.07 0.72
N VAL A 121 7.08 25.04 -0.20
CA VAL A 121 6.62 26.41 0.10
C VAL A 121 5.13 26.56 -0.27
N ASN A 122 4.66 25.81 -1.28
CA ASN A 122 3.28 25.78 -1.74
C ASN A 122 2.78 24.32 -1.87
N PRO A 123 1.47 24.06 -1.70
CA PRO A 123 0.90 22.73 -1.92
C PRO A 123 1.18 22.24 -3.35
N GLY A 124 1.70 21.02 -3.49
CA GLY A 124 1.94 20.39 -4.79
C GLY A 124 3.32 20.67 -5.43
N SER A 125 4.20 21.44 -4.76
CA SER A 125 5.59 21.63 -5.21
C SER A 125 6.55 21.39 -4.05
N SER A 126 7.49 20.48 -4.25
CA SER A 126 8.54 20.16 -3.28
C SER A 126 9.90 20.10 -3.95
N THR A 127 10.91 20.65 -3.29
CA THR A 127 12.31 20.62 -3.75
C THR A 127 13.11 19.75 -2.78
N SER A 128 13.80 18.72 -3.30
CA SER A 128 14.80 17.99 -2.51
C SER A 128 15.97 18.93 -2.21
N PHE A 129 16.37 19.00 -0.94
CA PHE A 129 17.49 19.85 -0.53
C PHE A 129 18.53 19.11 0.31
N LEU A 130 18.23 17.88 0.75
CA LEU A 130 19.15 17.09 1.56
C LEU A 130 18.92 15.60 1.33
N GLU A 131 19.99 14.87 1.01
CA GLU A 131 19.95 13.42 0.77
C GLU A 131 21.15 12.76 1.45
N GLY A 132 21.00 11.50 1.82
CA GLY A 132 22.08 10.75 2.45
C GLY A 132 21.67 9.35 2.89
N VAL A 133 22.44 8.80 3.82
CA VAL A 133 22.25 7.44 4.34
C VAL A 133 21.60 7.45 5.72
N CYS A 134 20.83 6.41 6.03
CA CYS A 134 20.20 6.21 7.33
C CYS A 134 20.63 4.90 7.98
N ASN A 135 20.92 4.95 9.28
CA ASN A 135 21.21 3.78 10.09
C ASN A 135 20.20 3.65 11.22
N TYR A 136 19.86 2.42 11.59
CA TYR A 136 18.99 2.10 12.72
C TYR A 136 19.85 1.64 13.89
N GLU A 137 19.97 2.47 14.93
CA GLU A 137 20.84 2.23 16.09
C GLU A 137 20.04 2.40 17.39
N ASN A 138 19.93 1.36 18.23
CA ASN A 138 19.30 1.42 19.56
C ASN A 138 17.91 2.07 19.59
N GLY A 139 17.04 1.76 18.61
CA GLY A 139 15.69 2.34 18.51
C GLY A 139 15.64 3.76 17.94
N LYS A 140 16.77 4.26 17.44
CA LYS A 140 16.93 5.59 16.83
C LYS A 140 17.21 5.45 15.34
N ILE A 141 16.76 6.43 14.55
CA ILE A 141 17.12 6.53 13.14
C ILE A 141 18.16 7.63 13.02
N ILE A 142 19.37 7.28 12.63
CA ILE A 142 20.49 8.21 12.43
C ILE A 142 20.56 8.56 10.95
N LEU A 143 20.40 9.83 10.61
CA LEU A 143 20.50 10.32 9.24
C LEU A 143 21.86 10.98 9.06
N LYS A 144 22.63 10.60 8.04
CA LYS A 144 23.98 11.13 7.77
C LYS A 144 24.09 11.60 6.34
N THR A 145 24.60 12.81 6.17
CA THR A 145 25.16 13.29 4.90
C THR A 145 26.68 13.39 5.01
N ASP A 146 27.33 13.85 3.95
CA ASP A 146 28.79 14.04 3.94
C ASP A 146 29.29 15.00 5.04
N SER A 147 28.46 15.95 5.46
CA SER A 147 28.85 17.02 6.39
C SER A 147 28.00 17.10 7.65
N THR A 148 26.85 16.42 7.70
CA THR A 148 25.90 16.58 8.80
C THR A 148 25.34 15.25 9.30
N ARG A 149 24.97 15.23 10.58
CA ARG A 149 24.37 14.08 11.25
C ARG A 149 23.15 14.52 12.04
N TYR A 150 22.04 13.82 11.84
CA TYR A 150 20.77 14.02 12.52
C TYR A 150 20.33 12.72 13.21
N SER A 151 19.44 12.83 14.18
CA SER A 151 18.75 11.66 14.74
C SER A 151 17.25 11.88 14.86
N ILE A 152 16.49 10.82 14.64
CA ILE A 152 15.06 10.74 14.92
C ILE A 152 14.86 9.76 16.08
N GLU A 153 14.28 10.26 17.16
CA GLU A 153 13.99 9.50 18.37
C GLU A 153 12.57 9.82 18.82
N HIS A 154 11.71 8.81 18.99
CA HIS A 154 10.32 9.01 19.43
C HIS A 154 9.55 10.08 18.63
N ASN A 155 9.68 10.07 17.30
CA ASN A 155 9.12 11.08 16.39
C ASN A 155 9.62 12.51 16.68
N VAL A 156 10.87 12.68 17.11
CA VAL A 156 11.50 13.97 17.29
C VAL A 156 12.81 14.01 16.53
N LEU A 157 12.97 15.03 15.67
CA LEU A 157 14.19 15.30 14.93
C LEU A 157 15.15 16.14 15.77
N ILE A 158 16.40 15.71 15.83
CA ILE A 158 17.50 16.32 16.58
C ILE A 158 18.66 16.60 15.63
N GLY A 159 19.29 17.78 15.76
CA GLY A 159 20.46 18.18 14.97
C GLY A 159 20.13 19.03 13.74
N PHE A 160 18.87 19.13 13.34
CA PHE A 160 18.45 19.99 12.22
C PHE A 160 18.50 21.47 12.59
N THR A 161 18.16 21.78 13.84
CA THR A 161 18.40 23.09 14.46
C THR A 161 18.96 22.88 15.86
N LYS A 162 19.26 23.96 16.59
CA LYS A 162 19.59 23.89 18.02
C LYS A 162 18.46 23.30 18.87
N ASN A 163 17.22 23.42 18.40
CA ASN A 163 16.03 22.94 19.09
C ASN A 163 15.60 21.57 18.55
N LYS A 164 14.93 20.80 19.42
CA LYS A 164 14.28 19.55 19.04
C LYS A 164 12.99 19.86 18.27
N ILE A 165 12.73 19.13 17.18
CA ILE A 165 11.57 19.37 16.32
C ILE A 165 10.64 18.14 16.38
N PRO A 166 9.38 18.30 16.79
CA PRO A 166 8.42 17.20 16.73
C PRO A 166 8.06 16.86 15.28
N LEU A 167 7.99 15.57 14.99
CA LEU A 167 7.64 15.01 13.69
C LEU A 167 6.23 14.42 13.74
N LYS A 168 5.50 14.58 12.65
CA LYS A 168 4.27 13.85 12.39
C LYS A 168 4.59 12.71 11.44
N LYS A 169 4.32 11.47 11.88
CA LYS A 169 4.45 10.30 11.00
C LYS A 169 3.27 10.25 10.03
N GLU A 170 3.55 10.06 8.75
CA GLU A 170 2.55 9.91 7.69
C GLU A 170 2.21 8.45 7.40
#